data_AF-A0AAU4T754-F1
#
_entry.id   AF-A0AAU4T754-F1
#
_cell.length_a   1.000
_cell.length_b   1.000
_cell.length_c   1.000
_cell.angle_alpha   90.00
_cell.angle_beta   90.00
_cell.angle_gamma   90.00
#
_symmetry.space_group_name_H-M   'P 1'
#
loop_
_entity.id
_entity.type
_entity.pdbx_description
1 polymer ?
#
loop_
_entity_poly.entity_id
_entity_poly.type
_entity_poly.pdbx_seq_one_letter_code
_entity_poly.pdbx_strand_id
1 'polypeptide(L)'
;MISQWRLRAAFAARLSQMYGHEVPAYTTLVDVSCEVSEDVLREQGADAERLGSISRVTAERHGAIRVGTPQELQQVARIFGALGMHPVGFYDLREAAASAVPVVSTAFRPVDGEELARNPFRVFTSMLTPADPRFFDADLRARLEAFLARRDGNWSSWAECVTFAGGAR
;
A
#
# COMPACT_ATOMS: atom_id res chain seq x y z
N MET A 1 25.66 0.78 8.06
CA MET A 1 24.36 1.47 7.86
C MET A 1 23.54 0.61 6.90
N ILE A 2 22.27 0.31 7.22
CA ILE A 2 21.40 -0.50 6.33
C ILE A 2 20.83 0.44 5.24
N SER A 3 20.85 0.01 3.98
CA SER A 3 20.28 0.80 2.87
C SER A 3 18.75 0.82 2.90
N GLN A 4 18.14 1.89 2.39
CA GLN A 4 16.68 2.06 2.38
C GLN A 4 15.96 0.93 1.65
N TRP A 5 16.44 0.49 0.48
CA TRP A 5 15.84 -0.66 -0.22
C TRP A 5 15.83 -1.95 0.60
N ARG A 6 16.84 -2.19 1.46
CA ARG A 6 16.88 -3.39 2.31
C ARG A 6 15.85 -3.29 3.44
N LEU A 7 15.71 -2.10 4.05
CA LEU A 7 14.66 -1.85 5.03
C LEU A 7 13.27 -2.01 4.40
N ARG A 8 13.07 -1.45 3.20
CA ARG A 8 11.82 -1.54 2.45
C ARG A 8 11.47 -2.98 2.08
N ALA A 9 12.44 -3.75 1.58
CA ALA A 9 12.25 -5.16 1.26
C ALA A 9 11.90 -6.01 2.49
N ALA A 10 12.60 -5.79 3.61
CA ALA A 10 12.31 -6.48 4.87
C ALA A 10 10.92 -6.10 5.41
N PHE A 11 10.54 -4.82 5.34
CA PHE A 11 9.22 -4.34 5.72
C PHE A 11 8.13 -5.00 4.86
N ALA A 12 8.27 -4.99 3.54
CA ALA A 12 7.31 -5.61 2.62
C ALA A 12 7.13 -7.12 2.87
N ALA A 13 8.23 -7.83 3.11
CA ALA A 13 8.19 -9.26 3.42
C ALA A 13 7.46 -9.56 4.74
N ARG A 14 7.75 -8.80 5.80
CA ARG A 14 7.07 -8.96 7.10
C ARG A 14 5.60 -8.61 7.03
N LEU A 15 5.27 -7.55 6.29
CA LEU A 15 3.88 -7.16 6.06
C LEU A 15 3.11 -8.24 5.30
N SER A 16 3.71 -8.82 4.26
CA SER A 16 3.14 -9.93 3.50
C SER A 16 2.93 -11.18 4.37
N GLN A 17 3.91 -11.52 5.22
CA GLN A 17 3.82 -12.68 6.11
C GLN A 17 2.70 -12.53 7.15
N MET A 18 2.61 -11.35 7.76
CA MET A 18 1.56 -11.01 8.72
C MET A 18 0.19 -11.04 8.04
N TYR A 19 0.03 -10.40 6.87
CA TYR A 19 -1.23 -10.41 6.14
C TYR A 19 -1.64 -11.81 5.68
N GLY A 20 -0.68 -12.66 5.29
CA GLY A 20 -0.95 -14.07 4.97
C GLY A 20 -1.39 -14.93 6.15
N HIS A 21 -1.00 -14.56 7.39
CA HIS A 21 -1.56 -15.19 8.60
C HIS A 21 -2.99 -14.74 8.87
N GLU A 22 -3.28 -13.44 8.68
CA GLU A 22 -4.61 -12.86 8.93
C GLU A 22 -5.62 -13.27 7.84
N VAL A 23 -5.17 -13.40 6.60
CA VAL A 23 -5.98 -13.72 5.43
C VAL A 23 -5.34 -14.89 4.67
N PRO A 24 -5.62 -16.16 5.05
CA PRO A 24 -4.97 -17.32 4.42
C PRO A 24 -5.13 -17.42 2.90
N ALA A 25 -6.25 -16.93 2.36
CA ALA A 25 -6.47 -16.87 0.91
C ALA A 25 -5.44 -15.98 0.16
N TYR A 26 -4.86 -14.99 0.83
CA TYR A 26 -3.76 -14.20 0.28
C TYR A 26 -2.53 -15.08 0.03
N THR A 27 -2.18 -15.97 0.98
CA THR A 27 -1.05 -16.89 0.82
C THR A 27 -1.27 -17.80 -0.40
N THR A 28 -2.47 -18.36 -0.55
CA THR A 28 -2.82 -19.14 -1.75
C THR A 28 -2.69 -18.33 -3.04
N LEU A 29 -3.16 -17.07 -3.04
CA LEU A 29 -3.01 -16.20 -4.20
C LEU A 29 -1.53 -15.94 -4.54
N VAL A 30 -0.69 -15.74 -3.51
CA VAL A 30 0.75 -15.58 -3.68
C VAL A 30 1.36 -16.81 -4.32
N ASP A 31 1.07 -18.00 -3.79
CA ASP A 31 1.62 -19.27 -4.27
C ASP A 31 1.23 -19.52 -5.73
N VAL A 32 -0.06 -19.37 -6.06
CA VAL A 32 -0.55 -19.53 -7.45
C VAL A 32 0.08 -18.49 -8.38
N SER A 33 0.27 -17.24 -7.93
CA SER A 33 0.93 -16.22 -8.75
C SER A 33 2.40 -16.57 -9.02
N CYS A 34 3.09 -17.19 -8.07
CA CYS A 34 4.45 -17.70 -8.23
C CYS A 34 4.48 -18.85 -9.25
N GLU A 35 3.60 -19.84 -9.11
CA GLU A 35 3.49 -20.98 -10.03
C GLU A 35 3.26 -20.52 -11.48
N VAL A 36 2.29 -19.62 -11.70
CA VAL A 36 2.01 -19.06 -13.03
C VAL A 36 3.24 -18.33 -13.59
N SER A 37 3.95 -17.58 -12.75
CA SER A 37 5.16 -16.86 -13.17
C SER A 37 6.28 -17.82 -13.59
N GLU A 38 6.46 -18.92 -12.86
CA GLU A 38 7.43 -19.98 -13.19
C GLU A 38 7.06 -20.74 -14.47
N ASP A 39 5.77 -21.00 -14.69
CA ASP A 39 5.27 -21.64 -15.90
C ASP A 39 5.55 -20.79 -17.13
N VAL A 40 5.24 -19.49 -17.07
CA VAL A 40 5.54 -18.53 -18.15
C VAL A 40 7.04 -18.47 -18.44
N LEU A 41 7.89 -18.46 -17.40
CA LEU A 41 9.34 -18.47 -17.58
C LEU A 41 9.83 -19.75 -18.27
N ARG A 42 9.24 -20.90 -17.92
CA ARG A 42 9.60 -22.20 -18.51
C ARG A 42 9.21 -22.27 -19.98
N GLU A 43 8.07 -21.70 -20.35
CA GLU A 43 7.56 -21.70 -21.73
C GLU A 43 8.26 -20.68 -22.63
N GLN A 44 8.57 -19.49 -22.11
CA GLN A 44 9.06 -18.36 -22.92
C GLN A 44 10.56 -18.06 -22.74
N GLY A 45 11.22 -18.69 -21.77
CA GLY A 45 12.65 -18.51 -21.53
C GLY A 45 13.03 -17.04 -21.30
N ALA A 46 14.10 -16.56 -21.96
CA ALA A 46 14.58 -15.19 -21.80
C ALA A 46 13.56 -14.11 -22.24
N ASP A 47 12.59 -14.45 -23.09
CA ASP A 47 11.56 -13.51 -23.53
C ASP A 47 10.55 -13.16 -22.42
N ALA A 48 10.45 -13.99 -21.38
CA ALA A 48 9.63 -13.74 -20.20
C ALA A 48 10.13 -12.55 -19.37
N GLU A 49 11.44 -12.27 -19.40
CA GLU A 49 12.06 -11.21 -18.58
C GLU A 49 12.08 -9.83 -19.24
N ARG A 50 11.53 -9.72 -20.46
CA ARG A 50 11.51 -8.48 -21.26
C ARG A 50 10.85 -7.29 -20.55
N LEU A 51 9.91 -7.53 -19.64
CA LEU A 51 9.20 -6.50 -18.86
C LEU A 51 9.70 -6.36 -17.41
N GLY A 52 10.69 -7.15 -17.00
CA GLY A 52 11.26 -7.17 -15.67
C GLY A 52 11.76 -8.56 -15.28
N SER A 53 12.78 -8.65 -14.42
CA SER A 53 13.27 -9.94 -13.94
C SER A 53 12.19 -10.69 -13.16
N ILE A 54 12.18 -12.01 -13.27
CA ILE A 54 11.20 -12.85 -12.57
C ILE A 54 11.24 -12.61 -11.05
N SER A 55 12.44 -12.44 -10.49
CA SER A 55 12.67 -12.12 -9.08
C SER A 55 12.01 -10.81 -8.64
N ARG A 56 11.89 -9.83 -9.54
CA ARG A 56 11.23 -8.56 -9.28
C ARG A 56 9.71 -8.72 -9.36
N VAL A 57 9.21 -9.43 -10.38
CA VAL A 57 7.76 -9.65 -10.59
C VAL A 57 7.16 -10.43 -9.42
N THR A 58 7.81 -11.50 -8.98
CA THR A 58 7.34 -12.33 -7.85
C THR A 58 7.40 -11.59 -6.51
N ALA A 59 8.32 -10.61 -6.38
CA ALA A 59 8.46 -9.78 -5.19
C ALA A 59 7.62 -8.49 -5.23
N GLU A 60 7.05 -8.12 -6.37
CA GLU A 60 6.29 -6.88 -6.54
C GLU A 60 4.95 -6.99 -5.78
N ARG A 61 4.78 -6.11 -4.79
CA ARG A 61 3.61 -6.10 -3.92
C ARG A 61 3.15 -4.66 -3.69
N HIS A 62 1.83 -4.49 -3.61
CA HIS A 62 1.22 -3.20 -3.36
C HIS A 62 0.24 -3.29 -2.19
N GLY A 63 0.55 -2.56 -1.13
CA GLY A 63 -0.36 -2.38 -0.02
C GLY A 63 -1.32 -1.22 -0.27
N ALA A 64 -2.44 -1.21 0.42
CA ALA A 64 -3.32 -0.06 0.54
C ALA A 64 -3.73 0.12 2.00
N ILE A 65 -3.66 1.35 2.49
CA ILE A 65 -4.05 1.71 3.86
C ILE A 65 -4.97 2.93 3.89
N ARG A 66 -5.73 3.05 4.97
CA ARG A 66 -6.58 4.20 5.25
C ARG A 66 -6.18 4.85 6.57
N VAL A 67 -6.12 6.17 6.57
CA VAL A 67 -5.93 7.00 7.77
C VAL A 67 -7.08 7.98 7.90
N GLY A 68 -7.39 8.39 9.12
CA GLY A 68 -8.51 9.26 9.42
C GLY A 68 -8.13 10.74 9.54
N THR A 69 -6.88 11.06 9.85
CA THR A 69 -6.46 12.44 10.13
C THR A 69 -5.20 12.89 9.35
N PRO A 70 -5.00 14.20 9.14
CA PRO A 70 -3.76 14.74 8.59
C PRO A 70 -2.53 14.39 9.43
N GLN A 71 -2.68 14.30 10.76
CA GLN A 71 -1.59 13.92 11.66
C GLN A 71 -1.15 12.47 11.45
N GLU A 72 -2.11 11.55 11.31
CA GLU A 72 -1.83 10.15 10.98
C GLU A 72 -1.13 10.04 9.62
N LEU A 73 -1.60 10.79 8.60
CA LEU A 73 -0.93 10.81 7.29
C LEU A 73 0.51 11.32 7.37
N GLN A 74 0.79 12.34 8.18
CA GLN A 74 2.15 12.86 8.39
C GLN A 74 3.05 11.84 9.12
N GLN A 75 2.50 11.06 10.05
CA GLN A 75 3.22 9.97 10.71
C GLN A 75 3.56 8.85 9.72
N VAL A 76 2.58 8.44 8.90
CA VAL A 76 2.78 7.50 7.79
C VAL A 76 3.90 7.98 6.85
N ALA A 77 3.85 9.26 6.46
CA ALA A 77 4.86 9.84 5.56
C ALA A 77 6.28 9.78 6.15
N ARG A 78 6.43 9.98 7.47
CA ARG A 78 7.73 9.86 8.16
C ARG A 78 8.24 8.42 8.15
N ILE A 79 7.38 7.45 8.43
CA ILE A 79 7.74 6.03 8.43
C ILE A 79 8.16 5.58 7.03
N PHE A 80 7.36 5.89 6.02
CA PHE A 80 7.69 5.57 4.62
C PHE A 80 8.92 6.33 4.11
N GLY A 81 9.14 7.57 4.56
CA GLY A 81 10.37 8.31 4.27
C GLY A 81 11.63 7.60 4.76
N ALA A 82 11.58 6.95 5.93
CA ALA A 82 12.70 6.14 6.42
C ALA A 82 12.98 4.90 5.54
N LEU A 83 11.98 4.42 4.79
CA LEU A 83 12.08 3.33 3.81
C LEU A 83 12.44 3.81 2.39
N GLY A 84 12.76 5.09 2.21
CA GLY A 84 13.05 5.67 0.89
C GLY A 84 11.81 5.76 -0.02
N MET A 85 10.62 5.88 0.58
CA MET A 85 9.35 5.97 -0.14
C MET A 85 8.80 7.38 -0.04
N HIS A 86 8.41 7.95 -1.18
CA HIS A 86 7.94 9.32 -1.32
C HIS A 86 6.48 9.33 -1.77
N PRO A 87 5.68 10.35 -1.38
CA PRO A 87 4.32 10.51 -1.89
C PRO A 87 4.37 10.88 -3.37
N VAL A 88 3.76 10.05 -4.21
CA VAL A 88 3.70 10.22 -5.66
C VAL A 88 2.24 10.19 -6.10
N GLY A 89 1.83 11.25 -6.80
CA GLY A 89 0.47 11.43 -7.29
C GLY A 89 -0.50 11.96 -6.23
N PHE A 90 -1.59 12.56 -6.71
CA PHE A 90 -2.71 12.99 -5.89
C PHE A 90 -3.99 12.46 -6.53
N TYR A 91 -4.77 11.74 -5.74
CA TYR A 91 -5.98 11.07 -6.19
C TYR A 91 -7.15 11.55 -5.35
N ASP A 92 -8.04 12.34 -5.95
CA ASP A 92 -9.27 12.76 -5.30
C ASP A 92 -10.39 11.78 -5.67
N LEU A 93 -10.67 10.83 -4.78
CA LEU A 93 -11.69 9.81 -4.99
C LEU A 93 -13.10 10.31 -4.68
N ARG A 94 -13.24 11.55 -4.20
CA ARG A 94 -14.54 12.19 -3.94
C ARG A 94 -15.22 12.62 -5.23
N GLU A 95 -14.44 12.91 -6.27
CA GLU A 95 -14.91 13.35 -7.58
C GLU A 95 -15.14 12.18 -8.55
N ALA A 96 -14.95 10.93 -8.11
CA ALA A 96 -15.19 9.74 -8.93
C ALA A 96 -16.71 9.52 -9.12
N ALA A 97 -17.28 10.06 -10.19
CA ALA A 97 -18.73 10.16 -10.42
C ALA A 97 -19.54 8.88 -10.18
N ALA A 98 -19.02 7.70 -10.56
CA ALA A 98 -19.73 6.43 -10.42
C ALA A 98 -19.49 5.70 -9.08
N SER A 99 -18.50 6.12 -8.29
CA SER A 99 -18.05 5.43 -7.08
C SER A 99 -17.33 6.39 -6.14
N ALA A 100 -17.96 7.52 -5.83
CA ALA A 100 -17.36 8.54 -5.00
C ALA A 100 -17.13 7.99 -3.58
N VAL A 101 -15.90 8.11 -3.10
CA VAL A 101 -15.49 7.67 -1.76
C VAL A 101 -14.92 8.90 -1.02
N PRO A 102 -15.25 9.12 0.27
CA PRO A 102 -14.85 10.30 1.04
C PRO A 102 -13.37 10.33 1.41
N VAL A 103 -12.47 10.13 0.46
CA VAL A 103 -11.03 10.06 0.69
C VAL A 103 -10.25 10.81 -0.38
N VAL A 104 -9.09 11.33 0.03
CA VAL A 104 -8.02 11.77 -0.88
C VAL A 104 -6.80 10.90 -0.64
N SER A 105 -6.04 10.61 -1.69
CA SER A 105 -5.00 9.58 -1.61
C SER A 105 -3.71 9.96 -2.34
N THR A 106 -2.62 9.28 -1.97
CA THR A 106 -1.31 9.31 -2.63
C THR A 106 -0.69 7.92 -2.60
N ALA A 107 0.25 7.62 -3.50
CA ALA A 107 1.03 6.38 -3.44
C ALA A 107 2.42 6.68 -2.86
N PHE A 108 2.78 6.05 -1.74
CA PHE A 108 4.15 6.07 -1.24
C PHE A 108 4.97 5.01 -1.97
N ARG A 109 6.06 5.41 -2.65
CA ARG A 109 6.93 4.51 -3.42
C ARG A 109 8.35 5.06 -3.56
N PRO A 110 9.37 4.22 -3.83
CA PRO A 110 10.65 4.73 -4.32
C PRO A 110 10.49 5.38 -5.69
N VAL A 111 11.28 6.42 -5.94
CA VAL A 111 11.25 7.20 -7.20
C VAL A 111 12.50 6.99 -8.05
N ASP A 112 13.61 6.60 -7.42
CA ASP A 112 14.86 6.31 -8.10
C ASP A 112 14.80 4.96 -8.84
N GLY A 113 15.41 4.91 -10.03
CA GLY A 113 15.36 3.75 -10.91
C GLY A 113 16.08 2.52 -10.35
N GLU A 114 17.22 2.71 -9.68
CA GLU A 114 17.96 1.60 -9.05
C GLU A 114 17.21 1.07 -7.82
N GLU A 115 16.62 1.97 -7.02
CA GLU A 115 15.79 1.61 -5.87
C GLU A 115 14.54 0.84 -6.29
N LEU A 116 13.90 1.23 -7.41
CA LEU A 116 12.76 0.52 -8.00
C LEU A 116 13.16 -0.86 -8.54
N ALA A 117 14.31 -0.96 -9.19
CA ALA A 117 14.83 -2.24 -9.70
C ALA A 117 15.11 -3.23 -8.56
N ARG A 118 15.57 -2.74 -7.40
CA ARG A 118 15.85 -3.57 -6.22
C ARG A 118 14.60 -3.96 -5.45
N ASN A 119 13.68 -3.02 -5.24
CA ASN A 119 12.42 -3.30 -4.55
C ASN A 119 11.36 -2.24 -4.90
N PRO A 120 10.34 -2.59 -5.71
CA PRO A 120 9.33 -1.66 -6.19
C PRO A 120 8.13 -1.48 -5.24
N PHE A 121 8.23 -1.91 -3.97
CA PHE A 121 7.11 -1.89 -3.02
C PHE A 121 6.47 -0.50 -2.93
N ARG A 122 5.14 -0.45 -3.07
CA ARG A 122 4.34 0.77 -2.91
C ARG A 122 3.15 0.58 -2.00
N VAL A 123 2.75 1.65 -1.33
CA VAL A 123 1.55 1.67 -0.50
C VAL A 123 0.65 2.81 -0.93
N PHE A 124 -0.57 2.48 -1.34
CA PHE A 124 -1.62 3.46 -1.62
C PHE A 124 -2.26 3.91 -0.31
N THR A 125 -2.02 5.15 0.10
CA THR A 125 -2.50 5.68 1.38
C THR A 125 -3.65 6.65 1.11
N SER A 126 -4.82 6.34 1.66
CA SER A 126 -6.02 7.17 1.56
C SER A 126 -6.33 7.83 2.89
N MET A 127 -6.54 9.14 2.90
CA MET A 127 -6.97 9.89 4.07
C MET A 127 -8.45 10.23 3.95
N LEU A 128 -9.22 9.90 4.98
CA LEU A 128 -10.62 10.28 5.10
C LEU A 128 -10.77 11.81 5.07
N THR A 129 -11.87 12.30 4.49
CA THR A 129 -12.23 13.73 4.48
C THR A 129 -13.53 13.98 5.26
N PRO A 130 -13.52 13.91 6.61
CA PRO A 130 -14.71 14.08 7.45
C PRO A 130 -15.44 15.41 7.22
N ALA A 131 -14.71 16.45 6.79
CA ALA A 131 -15.24 17.79 6.58
C ALA A 131 -16.12 17.94 5.33
N ASP A 132 -16.18 16.94 4.45
CA ASP A 132 -16.93 17.02 3.20
C ASP A 132 -18.43 16.74 3.43
N PRO A 133 -19.31 17.77 3.33
CA PRO A 133 -20.73 17.64 3.66
C PRO A 133 -21.51 16.78 2.66
N ARG A 134 -20.91 16.43 1.50
CA ARG A 134 -21.52 15.51 0.54
C ARG A 134 -21.62 14.09 1.08
N PHE A 135 -20.76 13.74 2.04
CA PHE A 135 -20.64 12.38 2.57
C PHE A 135 -21.04 12.28 4.05
N PHE A 136 -20.94 13.37 4.80
CA PHE A 136 -21.22 13.38 6.24
C PHE A 136 -22.08 14.57 6.63
N ASP A 137 -23.23 14.30 7.25
CA ASP A 137 -24.00 15.35 7.92
C ASP A 137 -23.28 15.86 9.18
N ALA A 138 -23.83 16.92 9.77
CA ALA A 138 -23.20 17.57 10.92
C ALA A 138 -23.06 16.66 12.15
N ASP A 139 -24.03 15.78 12.41
CA ASP A 139 -23.99 14.85 13.54
C ASP A 139 -22.94 13.76 13.31
N LEU A 140 -22.96 13.14 12.11
CA LEU A 140 -22.02 12.10 11.74
C LEU A 140 -20.59 12.63 11.70
N ARG A 141 -20.38 13.85 11.18
CA ARG A 141 -19.08 14.52 11.21
C ARG A 141 -18.59 14.69 12.65
N ALA A 142 -19.43 15.21 13.54
CA ALA A 142 -19.04 15.44 14.94
C ALA A 142 -18.67 14.12 15.65
N ARG A 143 -19.44 13.05 15.44
CA ARG A 143 -19.15 11.72 15.99
C ARG A 143 -17.84 11.15 15.43
N LEU A 144 -17.61 11.30 14.13
CA LEU A 144 -16.41 10.83 13.45
C LEU A 144 -15.15 11.58 13.92
N GLU A 145 -15.20 12.92 13.98
CA GLU A 145 -14.09 13.73 14.47
C GLU A 145 -13.77 13.44 15.94
N ALA A 146 -14.80 13.28 16.79
CA ALA A 146 -14.59 12.88 18.18
C ALA A 146 -13.99 11.46 18.31
N PHE A 147 -14.38 10.53 17.44
CA PHE A 147 -13.76 9.20 17.39
C PHE A 147 -12.29 9.28 16.97
N LEU A 148 -11.99 10.00 15.91
CA LEU A 148 -10.63 10.16 15.39
C LEU A 148 -9.71 10.89 16.39
N ALA A 149 -10.22 11.89 17.10
CA ALA A 149 -9.45 12.63 18.12
C ALA A 149 -9.08 11.77 19.34
N ARG A 150 -9.86 10.74 19.66
CA ARG A 150 -9.60 9.81 20.77
C ARG A 150 -8.62 8.68 20.41
N ARG A 151 -8.33 8.50 19.12
CA ARG A 151 -7.28 7.57 18.70
C ARG A 151 -5.95 8.21 19.07
N ASP A 152 -5.38 7.81 20.20
CA ASP A 152 -3.95 7.97 20.39
C ASP A 152 -3.28 7.30 19.20
N GLY A 153 -2.30 7.95 18.58
CA GLY A 153 -1.45 7.35 17.55
C GLY A 153 -0.58 6.22 18.12
N ASN A 154 -1.14 5.34 18.95
CA ASN A 154 -0.57 4.11 19.40
C ASN A 154 -0.75 3.09 18.28
N TRP A 155 0.25 3.08 17.42
CA TRP A 155 0.35 2.39 16.14
C TRP A 155 0.50 0.85 16.27
N SER A 156 -0.03 0.22 17.30
CA SER A 156 0.14 -1.23 17.53
C SER A 156 -0.64 -2.12 16.55
N SER A 157 -1.59 -1.59 15.76
CA SER A 157 -2.38 -2.36 14.78
C SER A 157 -2.28 -1.88 13.32
N TRP A 158 -1.08 -1.48 12.85
CA TRP A 158 -0.83 -1.26 11.40
C TRP A 158 -1.41 -2.36 10.50
N ALA A 159 -1.44 -3.59 11.02
CA ALA A 159 -1.95 -4.78 10.35
C ALA A 159 -3.40 -4.68 9.88
N GLU A 160 -4.29 -4.15 10.73
CA GLU A 160 -5.73 -4.15 10.47
C GLU A 160 -6.14 -3.21 9.33
N CYS A 161 -5.28 -2.26 8.97
CA CYS A 161 -5.57 -1.25 7.95
C CYS A 161 -4.94 -1.57 6.58
N VAL A 162 -4.04 -2.55 6.50
CA VAL A 162 -3.32 -2.88 5.25
C VAL A 162 -4.09 -3.97 4.51
N THR A 163 -4.66 -3.61 3.36
CA THR A 163 -5.13 -4.59 2.38
C THR A 163 -4.09 -4.70 1.26
N PHE A 164 -3.64 -5.92 0.94
CA PHE A 164 -2.86 -6.14 -0.28
C PHE A 164 -3.80 -6.26 -1.48
N ALA A 165 -3.55 -5.46 -2.52
CA ALA A 165 -4.14 -5.65 -3.83
C ALA A 165 -3.09 -6.33 -4.71
N GLY A 166 -3.30 -7.61 -5.03
CA GLY A 166 -2.54 -8.30 -6.07
C GLY A 166 -2.97 -7.75 -7.43
N GLY A 167 -2.08 -7.01 -8.09
CA GLY A 167 -2.29 -6.53 -9.44
C GLY A 167 -1.12 -6.95 -10.31
N ALA A 168 -1.25 -8.11 -10.97
CA ALA A 168 -0.54 -8.36 -12.21
C ALA A 168 -1.09 -7.38 -13.24
N ARG A 169 -0.22 -6.54 -13.80
CA ARG A 169 -0.54 -5.79 -15.01
C ARG A 169 -0.20 -6.64 -16.21
#